data_AF-A0A382G8Y4-F1
#
_entry.id   AF-A0A382G8Y4-F1
#
_cell.length_a   1.000
_cell.length_b   1.000
_cell.length_c   1.000
_cell.angle_alpha   90.00
_cell.angle_beta   90.00
_cell.angle_gamma   90.00
#
_symmetry.space_group_name_H-M   'P 1'
#
loop_
_entity.id
_entity.type
_entity.pdbx_description
1 polymer ?
#
loop_
_entity_poly.entity_id
_entity_poly.type
_entity_poly.pdbx_seq_one_letter_code
_entity_poly.pdbx_strand_id
1 'polypeptide(L)' 'PVGEWLRGPLRDWAEDLLNRERLQSEGYLNPTLVRETWQQHLSERHDWPHHLWSVLMFQAWLDKAN' A
#
# COMPACT_ATOMS: atom_id res chain seq x y z
N PRO A 1 -14.30 7.05 -2.43
CA PRO A 1 -14.20 5.90 -3.37
C PRO A 1 -12.86 5.16 -3.33
N VAL A 2 -11.70 5.84 -3.30
CA VAL A 2 -10.38 5.16 -3.32
C VAL A 2 -10.26 4.10 -2.22
N GLY A 3 -10.70 4.42 -1.00
CA GLY A 3 -10.67 3.46 0.11
C GLY A 3 -11.45 2.16 -0.16
N GLU A 4 -12.62 2.27 -0.78
CA GLU A 4 -13.45 1.11 -1.18
C GLU A 4 -12.80 0.31 -2.30
N TRP A 5 -12.19 0.98 -3.28
CA TRP A 5 -11.48 0.30 -4.36
C TRP A 5 -10.29 -0.49 -3.83
N LEU A 6 -9.52 0.10 -2.91
CA LEU A 6 -8.40 -0.59 -2.26
C LEU A 6 -8.87 -1.79 -1.42
N ARG A 7 -10.07 -1.76 -0.84
CA ARG A 7 -10.64 -2.91 -0.12
C ARG A 7 -11.23 -3.98 -1.04
N GLY A 8 -11.60 -3.62 -2.26
CA GLY A 8 -12.21 -4.52 -3.24
C GLY A 8 -11.35 -4.69 -4.48
N PRO A 9 -11.73 -4.10 -5.63
CA PRO A 9 -11.15 -4.41 -6.93
C PRO A 9 -9.65 -4.16 -7.08
N LEU A 10 -9.07 -3.28 -6.25
CA LEU A 10 -7.63 -2.95 -6.27
C LEU A 10 -6.85 -3.60 -5.12
N ARG A 11 -7.48 -4.48 -4.33
CA ARG A 11 -6.86 -5.06 -3.15
C ARG A 11 -5.61 -5.87 -3.48
N ASP A 12 -5.70 -6.78 -4.44
CA ASP A 12 -4.60 -7.67 -4.79
C ASP A 12 -3.42 -6.87 -5.37
N TRP A 13 -3.73 -5.92 -6.26
CA TRP A 13 -2.74 -4.96 -6.77
C TRP A 13 -2.03 -4.18 -5.64
N ALA A 14 -2.78 -3.73 -4.63
CA ALA A 14 -2.20 -3.05 -3.48
C ALA A 14 -1.38 -3.99 -2.60
N GLU A 15 -1.81 -5.25 -2.38
CA GLU A 15 -1.03 -6.24 -1.62
C GLU A 15 0.33 -6.53 -2.27
N ASP A 16 0.37 -6.64 -3.60
CA ASP A 16 1.60 -6.88 -4.36
C ASP A 16 2.60 -5.73 -4.23
N LEU A 17 2.12 -4.48 -4.36
CA LEU A 17 2.96 -3.29 -4.21
C LEU A 17 3.38 -3.04 -2.75
N LEU A 18 2.54 -3.42 -1.79
CA LEU A 18 2.82 -3.25 -0.36
C LEU A 18 3.43 -4.53 0.25
N ASN A 19 4.01 -5.42 -0.56
CA ASN A 19 4.65 -6.62 -0.09
C ASN A 19 5.83 -6.28 0.83
N ARG A 20 5.92 -6.92 2.00
CA ARG A 20 6.95 -6.60 3.01
C ARG A 20 8.38 -6.82 2.50
N GLU A 21 8.63 -7.92 1.80
CA GLU A 21 9.97 -8.27 1.31
C GLU A 21 10.41 -7.28 0.23
N ARG A 22 9.49 -6.93 -0.67
CA ARG A 22 9.68 -5.88 -1.66
C ARG A 22 10.06 -4.55 -0.99
N LEU A 23 9.23 -4.06 -0.07
CA LEU A 23 9.48 -2.81 0.64
C LEU A 23 10.82 -2.81 1.40
N GLN A 24 11.20 -3.97 1.98
CA GLN A 24 12.51 -4.14 2.64
C GLN A 24 13.66 -4.05 1.65
N SER A 25 13.55 -4.70 0.50
CA SER A 25 14.60 -4.71 -0.53
C SER A 25 14.82 -3.34 -1.18
N GLU A 26 13.75 -2.58 -1.39
CA GLU A 26 13.79 -1.25 -2.00
C GLU A 26 14.33 -0.17 -1.04
N GLY A 27 14.07 -0.31 0.27
CA GLY A 27 14.69 0.53 1.31
C GLY A 27 14.16 1.98 1.42
N TYR A 28 13.16 2.39 0.65
CA TYR A 28 12.61 3.75 0.67
C TYR A 28 11.54 3.99 1.73
N LEU A 29 10.80 2.96 2.11
CA LEU A 29 9.64 3.05 3.00
C LEU A 29 9.82 2.14 4.21
N ASN A 30 9.23 2.51 5.35
CA ASN A 30 9.21 1.65 6.53
C ASN A 30 8.19 0.50 6.31
N PRO A 31 8.63 -0.75 6.14
CA PRO A 31 7.74 -1.86 5.78
C PRO A 31 6.75 -2.18 6.91
N THR A 32 7.16 -2.03 8.16
CA THR A 32 6.29 -2.30 9.32
C THR A 32 5.15 -1.30 9.36
N LEU A 33 5.47 0.00 9.31
CA LEU A 33 4.47 1.06 9.35
C LEU A 33 3.47 0.94 8.19
N VAL A 34 3.96 0.74 6.97
CA VAL A 34 3.11 0.61 5.78
C VAL A 34 2.16 -0.59 5.90
N ARG A 35 2.65 -1.75 6.35
CA ARG A 35 1.81 -2.93 6.55
C ARG A 35 0.79 -2.73 7.66
N GLU A 36 1.14 -2.07 8.76
CA GLU A 36 0.21 -1.74 9.83
C GLU A 36 -0.91 -0.82 9.36
N THR A 37 -0.57 0.27 8.66
CA THR A 37 -1.54 1.19 8.07
C THR A 37 -2.46 0.47 7.08
N TRP A 38 -1.90 -0.43 6.26
CA TRP A 38 -2.69 -1.25 5.33
C TRP A 38 -3.68 -2.16 6.05
N GLN A 39 -3.26 -2.87 7.09
CA GLN A 39 -4.14 -3.74 7.87
C GLN A 39 -5.23 -2.94 8.61
N GLN A 40 -4.91 -1.75 9.13
CA GLN A 40 -5.90 -0.85 9.72
C GLN A 40 -6.96 -0.43 8.70
N HIS A 41 -6.55 -0.09 7.47
CA HIS A 41 -7.45 0.27 6.37
C HIS A 41 -8.37 -0.87 5.95
N LEU A 42 -7.84 -2.10 5.88
CA LEU A 42 -8.63 -3.29 5.59
C LEU A 42 -9.60 -3.65 6.72
N SER A 43 -9.26 -3.34 7.97
CA SER A 43 -10.11 -3.62 9.13
C SER A 43 -11.30 -2.68 9.29
N GLU A 44 -11.43 -1.66 8.43
CA GLU A 44 -12.44 -0.59 8.51
C GLU A 44 -12.41 0.23 9.81
N ARG A 45 -11.42 0.00 10.68
CA ARG A 45 -11.28 0.71 11.96
C ARG A 45 -10.75 2.13 11.78
N HIS A 46 -9.92 2.35 10.76
CA HIS A 46 -9.34 3.66 10.43
C HIS A 46 -9.22 3.77 8.91
N ASP A 47 -9.67 4.90 8.36
CA ASP A 47 -9.50 5.19 6.94
C ASP A 47 -8.22 6.00 6.73
N TRP A 48 -7.24 5.41 6.03
CA TRP A 48 -6.00 6.07 5.59
C TRP A 48 -5.91 6.20 4.06
N PRO A 49 -7.00 6.47 3.31
CA PRO A 49 -7.03 6.28 1.87
C PRO A 49 -6.02 7.16 1.14
N HIS A 50 -5.83 8.41 1.57
CA HIS A 50 -4.89 9.33 0.92
C HIS A 50 -3.42 8.97 1.16
N HIS A 51 -3.07 8.49 2.35
CA HIS A 51 -1.71 8.09 2.67
C HIS A 51 -1.32 6.82 1.91
N LEU A 52 -2.20 5.81 1.95
CA LEU A 52 -2.00 4.57 1.21
C LEU A 52 -1.94 4.81 -0.29
N TRP A 53 -2.79 5.69 -0.82
CA TRP A 53 -2.75 6.04 -2.23
C TRP A 53 -1.41 6.66 -2.65
N SER A 54 -0.87 7.60 -1.86
CA SER A 54 0.44 8.19 -2.14
C SER A 54 1.57 7.14 -2.12
N VAL A 55 1.54 6.21 -1.16
CA VAL A 55 2.50 5.10 -1.09
C VAL A 55 2.37 4.18 -2.29
N LEU A 56 1.15 3.82 -2.68
CA LEU A 56 0.88 2.95 -3.83
C LEU A 56 1.32 3.59 -5.15
N MET A 57 1.08 4.89 -5.33
CA MET A 57 1.55 5.61 -6.53
C MET A 57 3.07 5.65 -6.60
N PHE A 58 3.75 5.89 -5.47
CA PHE A 58 5.20 5.82 -5.41
C PHE A 58 5.73 4.42 -5.75
N GLN A 59 5.17 3.37 -5.14
CA GLN A 59 5.53 1.98 -5.41
C GLN A 59 5.30 1.59 -6.87
N ALA A 60 4.15 1.96 -7.44
CA ALA A 60 3.83 1.68 -8.84
C ALA A 60 4.76 2.40 -9.82
N TRP A 61 5.17 3.64 -9.51
CA TRP A 61 6.16 4.36 -10.31
C TRP A 61 7.54 3.68 -10.24
N LEU A 62 7.97 3.32 -9.02
CA LEU A 62 9.25 2.63 -8.79
C LEU A 62 9.30 1.27 -9.50
N ASP A 63 8.20 0.51 -9.47
CA ASP A 63 8.05 -0.77 -10.18
C ASP A 63 8.30 -0.66 -11.69
N LYS A 64 7.94 0.47 -12.29
CA LYS A 64 8.13 0.76 -13.71
C LYS A 64 9.50 1.37 -14.03
N ALA A 65 10.15 1.96 -13.04
CA ALA A 65 11.45 2.60 -13.19
C ALA A 65 12.62 1.61 -13.03
N ASN A 66 12.37 0.47 -12.38
CA ASN A 66 13.28 -0.68 -12.29
C ASN A 66 13.17 -1.57 -13.53
#